data_AF-A0A8C3WXV9-F1
#
_entry.id   AF-A0A8C3WXV9-F1
#
_cell.length_a   1.000
_cell.length_b   1.000
_cell.length_c   1.000
_cell.angle_alpha   90.00
_cell.angle_beta   90.00
_cell.angle_gamma   90.00
#
_symmetry.space_group_name_H-M   'P 1'
#
loop_
_entity.id
_entity.type
_entity.pdbx_description
1 polymer ?
#
loop_
_entity_poly.entity_id
_entity_poly.type
_entity_poly.pdbx_seq_one_letter_code
_entity_poly.pdbx_strand_id
1 'polypeptide(L)'
;MKKRSQRNRNSRELSSVDAEKEKKESQNNFVELLPPEVTFKIFSQLDIQSLCRASVTCRSWNQTIRHNDSLWKPHCLTVRAVCQREIDDDLESGYPWRVILLRNYQKSKVKHEWLSGRYSNICSPISLPEKIMYPMDADTWGEILEAELER
;
A
#
# COMPACT_ATOMS: atom_id res chain seq x y z
N MET A 1 -46.44 43.39 -13.77
CA MET A 1 -46.56 42.67 -12.47
C MET A 1 -45.38 41.69 -12.37
N LYS A 2 -44.31 42.01 -11.61
CA LYS A 2 -43.95 41.43 -10.29
C LYS A 2 -43.96 39.87 -10.32
N LYS A 3 -42.88 39.12 -10.03
CA LYS A 3 -41.82 39.30 -9.01
C LYS A 3 -40.51 38.59 -9.41
N ARG A 4 -39.38 39.19 -9.00
CA ARG A 4 -38.06 38.56 -8.83
C ARG A 4 -38.13 37.48 -7.74
N SER A 5 -37.39 36.38 -7.91
CA SER A 5 -37.09 35.44 -6.82
C SER A 5 -35.58 35.29 -6.70
N GLN A 6 -34.97 36.09 -5.82
CA GLN A 6 -33.61 35.90 -5.33
C GLN A 6 -33.53 34.56 -4.60
N ARG A 7 -32.75 33.62 -5.11
CA ARG A 7 -32.40 32.40 -4.39
C ARG A 7 -31.06 32.62 -3.69
N ASN A 8 -31.17 33.09 -2.45
CA ASN A 8 -30.10 33.14 -1.45
C ASN A 8 -29.55 31.72 -1.27
N ARG A 9 -28.25 31.50 -1.50
CA ARG A 9 -27.53 30.35 -0.98
C ARG A 9 -26.39 30.86 -0.13
N ASN A 10 -26.65 30.79 1.16
CA ASN A 10 -25.85 31.23 2.27
C ASN A 10 -24.38 30.81 2.11
N SER A 11 -23.49 31.78 2.25
CA SER A 11 -22.11 31.58 2.65
C SER A 11 -22.12 30.71 3.90
N ARG A 12 -21.47 29.53 3.84
CA ARG A 12 -21.17 28.76 5.04
C ARG A 12 -20.16 29.58 5.83
N GLU A 13 -20.63 30.34 6.80
CA GLU A 13 -19.78 30.83 7.88
C GLU A 13 -19.18 29.59 8.56
N LEU A 14 -17.89 29.37 8.32
CA LEU A 14 -17.09 28.43 9.10
C LEU A 14 -17.14 28.90 10.54
N SER A 15 -17.75 28.09 11.40
CA SER A 15 -17.82 28.40 12.82
C SER A 15 -16.41 28.40 13.40
N SER A 16 -16.10 29.34 14.30
CA SER A 16 -14.80 29.42 14.99
C SER A 16 -14.46 28.13 15.73
N VAL A 17 -15.47 27.33 16.07
CA VAL A 17 -15.35 26.03 16.74
C VAL A 17 -14.70 24.98 15.82
N ASP A 18 -14.98 25.02 14.51
CA ASP A 18 -14.35 24.12 13.54
C ASP A 18 -12.87 24.48 13.32
N ALA A 19 -12.56 25.79 13.29
CA ALA A 19 -11.19 26.29 13.15
C ALA A 19 -10.31 26.01 14.39
N GLU A 20 -10.88 26.04 15.60
CA GLU A 20 -10.18 25.67 16.84
C GLU A 20 -9.95 24.15 16.94
N LYS A 21 -10.86 23.35 16.39
CA LYS A 21 -10.75 21.89 16.36
C LYS A 21 -9.67 21.42 15.37
N GLU A 22 -9.63 22.00 14.16
CA GLU A 22 -8.54 21.77 13.20
C GLU A 22 -7.18 22.25 13.72
N LYS A 23 -7.14 23.34 14.50
CA LYS A 23 -5.90 23.82 15.15
C LYS A 23 -5.36 22.87 16.22
N LYS A 24 -6.22 22.18 16.97
CA LYS A 24 -5.79 21.21 17.99
C LYS A 24 -5.31 19.88 17.40
N GLU A 25 -5.89 19.44 16.27
CA GLU A 25 -5.44 18.21 15.59
C GLU A 25 -4.08 18.39 14.89
N SER A 26 -3.84 19.55 14.27
CA SER A 26 -2.54 19.88 13.65
C SER A 26 -1.41 20.01 14.68
N GLN A 27 -1.72 20.48 15.91
CA GLN A 27 -0.73 20.60 16.99
C GLN A 27 -0.12 19.27 17.46
N ASN A 28 -0.71 18.11 17.15
CA ASN A 28 -0.21 16.80 17.56
C ASN A 28 0.33 15.94 16.40
N ASN A 29 0.33 16.45 15.16
CA ASN A 29 0.82 15.67 14.02
C ASN A 29 2.35 15.75 13.93
N PHE A 30 3.04 14.68 14.32
CA PHE A 30 4.51 14.65 14.27
C PHE A 30 5.08 14.90 12.86
N VAL A 31 4.34 14.56 11.80
CA VAL A 31 4.78 14.77 10.40
C VAL A 31 4.91 16.26 10.08
N GLU A 32 4.15 17.12 10.77
CA GLU A 32 4.21 18.58 10.62
C GLU A 32 5.22 19.23 11.58
N LEU A 33 5.64 18.51 12.62
CA LEU A 33 6.54 19.00 13.67
C LEU A 33 8.00 18.57 13.47
N LEU A 34 8.22 17.38 12.93
CA LEU A 34 9.55 16.80 12.74
C LEU A 34 10.12 17.14 11.36
N PRO A 35 11.46 17.26 11.23
CA PRO A 35 12.10 17.35 9.93
C PRO A 35 11.72 16.17 9.02
N PRO A 36 11.60 16.38 7.69
CA PRO A 36 11.22 15.35 6.74
C PRO A 36 12.07 14.08 6.84
N GLU A 37 13.37 14.22 7.08
CA GLU A 37 14.33 13.12 7.17
C GLU A 37 14.00 12.18 8.33
N VAL A 38 13.65 12.74 9.49
CA VAL A 38 13.27 11.97 10.69
C VAL A 38 11.93 11.29 10.47
N THR A 39 10.97 12.02 9.89
CA THR A 39 9.66 11.47 9.53
C THR A 39 9.78 10.28 8.56
N PHE A 40 10.62 10.41 7.52
CA PHE A 40 10.89 9.31 6.60
C PHE A 40 11.60 8.15 7.28
N LYS A 41 12.53 8.42 8.21
CA LYS A 41 13.18 7.37 8.98
C LYS A 41 12.16 6.58 9.81
N ILE A 42 11.20 7.24 10.44
CA ILE A 42 10.11 6.59 11.18
C ILE A 42 9.27 5.71 10.24
N PHE A 43 8.80 6.26 9.12
CA PHE A 43 7.99 5.50 8.18
C PHE A 43 8.74 4.32 7.55
N SER A 44 10.05 4.43 7.31
CA SER A 44 10.86 3.33 6.77
C SER A 44 10.97 2.11 7.69
N GLN A 45 10.58 2.22 8.97
CA GLN A 45 10.55 1.07 9.90
C GLN A 45 9.25 0.28 9.82
N LEU A 46 8.22 0.80 9.13
CA LEU A 46 6.92 0.16 9.04
C LEU A 46 6.91 -0.92 7.96
N ASP A 47 6.15 -1.99 8.19
CA ASP A 47 5.86 -2.96 7.15
C ASP A 47 4.86 -2.39 6.12
N ILE A 48 4.71 -3.09 4.99
CA ILE A 48 3.88 -2.65 3.86
C ILE A 48 2.42 -2.40 4.30
N GLN A 49 1.87 -3.22 5.19
CA GLN A 49 0.48 -3.04 5.64
C GLN A 49 0.35 -1.82 6.55
N SER A 50 1.28 -1.64 7.48
CA SER A 50 1.30 -0.46 8.34
C SER A 50 1.54 0.82 7.56
N LEU A 51 2.39 0.82 6.53
CA LEU A 51 2.56 1.96 5.62
C LEU A 51 1.28 2.29 4.86
N CYS A 52 0.58 1.29 4.33
CA CYS A 52 -0.69 1.49 3.65
C CYS A 52 -1.73 2.11 4.59
N ARG A 53 -1.83 1.60 5.83
CA ARG A 53 -2.71 2.14 6.88
C ARG A 53 -2.32 3.57 7.27
N ALA A 54 -1.03 3.82 7.46
CA ALA A 54 -0.48 5.14 7.75
C ALA A 54 -0.80 6.14 6.62
N SER A 55 -0.77 5.70 5.35
CA SER A 55 -1.07 6.57 4.20
C SER A 55 -2.52 7.06 4.15
N VAL A 56 -3.45 6.45 4.91
CA VAL A 56 -4.87 6.84 4.92
C VAL A 56 -5.31 7.54 6.21
N THR A 57 -4.38 7.86 7.12
CA THR A 57 -4.71 8.50 8.40
C THR A 57 -5.11 9.97 8.23
N CYS A 58 -4.31 10.76 7.52
CA CYS A 58 -4.60 12.17 7.22
C CYS A 58 -3.92 12.61 5.92
N ARG A 59 -4.26 13.82 5.44
CA ARG A 59 -3.71 14.38 4.18
C ARG A 59 -2.19 14.56 4.23
N SER A 60 -1.67 15.05 5.36
CA SER A 60 -0.24 15.27 5.57
C SER A 60 0.54 13.96 5.49
N TRP A 61 0.09 12.91 6.20
CA TRP A 61 0.70 11.57 6.12
C TRP A 61 0.60 10.96 4.73
N ASN A 62 -0.57 11.11 4.09
CA ASN A 62 -0.78 10.63 2.73
C ASN A 62 0.25 11.22 1.76
N GLN A 63 0.45 12.54 1.80
CA GLN A 63 1.40 13.24 0.94
C GLN A 63 2.84 12.78 1.23
N THR A 64 3.23 12.75 2.50
CA THR A 64 4.58 12.35 2.94
C THR A 64 4.91 10.90 2.54
N ILE A 65 3.96 9.98 2.68
CA ILE A 65 4.17 8.56 2.40
C ILE A 65 4.05 8.25 0.90
N ARG A 66 3.06 8.80 0.20
CA ARG A 66 2.79 8.43 -1.21
C ARG A 66 3.76 9.06 -2.20
N HIS A 67 4.28 10.25 -1.92
CA HIS A 67 5.19 10.94 -2.84
C HIS A 67 6.67 10.58 -2.65
N ASN A 68 7.02 9.90 -1.55
CA ASN A 68 8.38 9.46 -1.31
C ASN A 68 8.61 8.04 -1.83
N ASP A 69 9.06 7.93 -3.07
CA ASP A 69 9.29 6.63 -3.72
C ASP A 69 10.42 5.81 -3.06
N SER A 70 11.37 6.49 -2.38
CA SER A 70 12.46 5.83 -1.68
C SER A 70 12.01 5.00 -0.47
N LEU A 71 10.85 5.33 0.13
CA LEU A 71 10.23 4.52 1.19
C LEU A 71 9.78 3.15 0.67
N TRP A 72 9.35 3.08 -0.59
CA TRP A 72 8.77 1.87 -1.17
C TRP A 72 9.82 0.95 -1.80
N LYS A 73 10.96 1.51 -2.23
CA LYS A 73 12.05 0.76 -2.88
C LYS A 73 12.53 -0.44 -2.07
N PRO A 74 12.87 -0.35 -0.77
CA PRO A 74 13.32 -1.51 0.01
C PRO A 74 12.28 -2.64 0.03
N HIS A 75 10.99 -2.29 0.17
CA HIS A 75 9.91 -3.26 0.16
C HIS A 75 9.75 -3.94 -1.21
N CYS A 76 9.92 -3.20 -2.31
CA CYS A 76 9.97 -3.78 -3.65
C CYS A 76 11.13 -4.77 -3.80
N LEU A 77 12.31 -4.46 -3.26
CA LEU A 77 13.46 -5.35 -3.34
C LEU A 77 13.22 -6.66 -2.55
N THR A 78 12.51 -6.60 -1.42
CA THR A 78 12.08 -7.82 -0.71
C THR A 78 11.11 -8.66 -1.55
N VAL A 79 10.15 -8.02 -2.21
CA VAL A 79 9.19 -8.68 -3.10
C VAL A 79 9.88 -9.29 -4.35
N ARG A 80 10.90 -8.61 -4.87
CA ARG A 80 11.71 -9.04 -6.02
C ARG A 80 12.43 -10.38 -5.78
N ALA A 81 12.75 -10.71 -4.53
CA ALA A 81 13.34 -12.02 -4.20
C ALA A 81 12.42 -13.20 -4.54
N VAL A 82 11.11 -12.97 -4.66
CA VAL A 82 10.09 -13.98 -4.98
C VAL A 82 9.55 -13.79 -6.40
N CYS A 83 9.27 -12.54 -6.78
CA CYS A 83 8.70 -12.16 -8.08
C CYS A 83 9.73 -11.35 -8.88
N GLN A 84 10.86 -11.95 -9.23
CA GLN A 84 11.93 -11.21 -9.90
C GLN A 84 11.48 -10.70 -11.28
N ARG A 85 10.95 -11.59 -12.11
CA ARG A 85 10.51 -11.29 -13.47
C ARG A 85 9.51 -10.14 -13.52
N GLU A 86 8.46 -10.21 -12.70
CA GLU A 86 7.39 -9.22 -12.73
C GLU A 86 7.84 -7.85 -12.22
N ILE A 87 8.77 -7.82 -11.25
CA ILE A 87 9.33 -6.57 -10.75
C ILE A 87 10.28 -5.95 -11.78
N ASP A 88 11.10 -6.78 -12.45
CA ASP A 88 12.03 -6.31 -13.47
C ASP A 88 11.27 -5.78 -14.71
N ASP A 89 10.21 -6.46 -15.16
CA ASP A 89 9.33 -6.00 -16.25
C ASP A 89 8.67 -4.64 -15.93
N ASP A 90 8.20 -4.47 -14.69
CA ASP A 90 7.59 -3.22 -14.24
C ASP A 90 8.61 -2.08 -14.09
N LEU A 91 9.85 -2.39 -13.75
CA LEU A 91 10.96 -1.43 -13.72
C LEU A 91 11.34 -0.98 -15.13
N GLU A 92 11.44 -1.90 -16.07
CA GLU A 92 11.68 -1.60 -17.50
C GLU A 92 10.55 -0.75 -18.09
N SER A 93 9.33 -0.97 -17.64
CA SER A 93 8.15 -0.17 -18.00
C SER A 93 8.13 1.23 -17.38
N GLY A 94 9.07 1.56 -16.47
CA GLY A 94 9.23 2.89 -15.88
C GLY A 94 8.20 3.24 -14.80
N TYR A 95 7.58 2.24 -14.15
CA TYR A 95 6.65 2.52 -13.05
C TYR A 95 7.39 2.98 -11.78
N PRO A 96 6.79 3.87 -10.96
CA PRO A 96 7.35 4.25 -9.66
C PRO A 96 7.28 3.06 -8.68
N TRP A 97 8.24 2.96 -7.75
CA TRP A 97 8.38 1.82 -6.82
C TRP A 97 7.08 1.51 -6.07
N ARG A 98 6.34 2.53 -5.63
CA ARG A 98 5.04 2.33 -4.97
C ARG A 98 4.04 1.56 -5.83
N VAL A 99 3.97 1.89 -7.13
CA VAL A 99 3.03 1.26 -8.07
C VAL A 99 3.46 -0.17 -8.36
N ILE A 100 4.76 -0.38 -8.59
CA ILE A 100 5.36 -1.71 -8.76
C ILE A 100 5.01 -2.60 -7.57
N LEU A 101 5.20 -2.11 -6.35
CA LEU A 101 4.90 -2.86 -5.13
C LEU A 101 3.43 -3.27 -5.10
N LEU A 102 2.53 -2.31 -5.33
CA LEU A 102 1.10 -2.54 -5.23
C LEU A 102 0.60 -3.58 -6.24
N ARG A 103 1.15 -3.57 -7.46
CA ARG A 103 0.79 -4.52 -8.53
C ARG A 103 1.25 -5.94 -8.20
N ASN A 104 2.42 -6.09 -7.59
CA ASN A 104 3.06 -7.39 -7.39
C ASN A 104 2.91 -7.97 -5.97
N TYR A 105 2.46 -7.17 -4.99
CA TYR A 105 2.41 -7.59 -3.59
C TYR A 105 1.56 -8.84 -3.35
N GLN A 106 0.35 -8.90 -3.93
CA GLN A 106 -0.53 -10.04 -3.74
C GLN A 106 0.02 -11.30 -4.43
N LYS A 107 0.53 -11.14 -5.66
CA LYS A 107 1.17 -12.22 -6.42
C LYS A 107 2.34 -12.81 -5.63
N SER A 108 3.23 -11.94 -5.15
CA SER A 108 4.40 -12.31 -4.36
C SER A 108 4.06 -13.01 -3.05
N LYS A 109 3.04 -12.52 -2.32
CA LYS A 109 2.57 -13.22 -1.12
C LYS A 109 2.13 -14.64 -1.42
N VAL A 110 1.26 -14.82 -2.41
CA VAL A 110 0.74 -16.15 -2.75
C VAL A 110 1.88 -17.06 -3.20
N LYS A 111 2.75 -16.57 -4.09
CA LYS A 111 3.92 -17.33 -4.59
C LYS A 111 4.86 -17.72 -3.45
N HIS A 112 5.15 -16.81 -2.52
CA HIS A 112 5.98 -17.08 -1.34
C HIS A 112 5.37 -18.18 -0.47
N GLU A 113 4.06 -18.16 -0.19
CA GLU A 113 3.41 -19.21 0.61
C GLU A 113 3.56 -20.59 -0.05
N TRP A 114 3.40 -20.68 -1.38
CA TRP A 114 3.67 -21.92 -2.12
C TRP A 114 5.13 -22.36 -2.00
N LEU A 115 6.08 -21.46 -2.30
CA LEU A 115 7.52 -21.77 -2.24
C LEU A 115 8.01 -22.07 -0.82
N SER A 116 7.35 -21.56 0.21
CA SER A 116 7.64 -21.89 1.61
C SER A 116 7.24 -23.31 2.01
N GLY A 117 6.51 -24.02 1.14
CA GLY A 117 6.02 -25.37 1.39
C GLY A 117 4.77 -25.41 2.28
N ARG A 118 4.13 -24.27 2.53
CA ARG A 118 2.90 -24.20 3.36
C ARG A 118 1.79 -25.12 2.82
N TYR A 119 1.79 -25.35 1.52
CA TYR A 119 0.77 -26.14 0.82
C TYR A 119 1.27 -27.51 0.33
N SER A 120 2.48 -27.93 0.69
CA SER A 120 3.06 -29.20 0.24
C SER A 120 2.34 -30.43 0.81
N ASN A 121 1.77 -30.32 2.02
CA ASN A 121 1.19 -31.45 2.76
C ASN A 121 -0.24 -31.18 3.22
N ILE A 122 -1.13 -30.85 2.27
CA ILE A 122 -2.54 -30.59 2.57
C ILE A 122 -3.25 -31.92 2.85
N CYS A 123 -3.50 -32.22 4.12
CA CYS A 123 -4.15 -33.47 4.55
C CYS A 123 -5.69 -33.37 4.61
N SER A 124 -6.28 -32.18 4.44
CA SER A 124 -7.72 -31.97 4.55
C SER A 124 -8.20 -30.75 3.76
N PRO A 125 -9.43 -30.76 3.22
CA PRO A 125 -10.05 -29.57 2.61
C PRO A 125 -10.07 -28.35 3.54
N ILE A 126 -10.09 -28.55 4.85
CA ILE A 126 -10.11 -27.46 5.86
C ILE A 126 -8.74 -26.79 5.98
N SER A 127 -7.66 -27.48 5.59
CA SER A 127 -6.30 -26.91 5.55
C SER A 127 -6.03 -26.08 4.30
N LEU A 128 -6.95 -26.07 3.33
CA LEU A 128 -6.89 -25.17 2.19
C LEU A 128 -7.33 -23.76 2.61
N PRO A 129 -6.62 -22.72 2.20
CA PRO A 129 -7.07 -21.37 2.49
C PRO A 129 -8.35 -21.00 1.73
N GLU A 130 -9.32 -20.44 2.45
CA GLU A 130 -10.62 -20.06 1.88
C GLU A 130 -10.55 -18.99 0.78
N LYS A 131 -9.50 -18.16 0.75
CA LYS A 131 -9.50 -16.93 -0.05
C LYS A 131 -8.10 -16.43 -0.46
N ILE A 132 -7.20 -17.34 -0.86
CA ILE A 132 -5.78 -16.97 -1.10
C ILE A 132 -5.35 -17.05 -2.56
N MET A 133 -6.14 -17.59 -3.49
CA MET A 133 -5.65 -17.70 -4.86
C MET A 133 -5.64 -16.34 -5.58
N TYR A 134 -4.45 -15.86 -5.93
CA TYR A 134 -4.24 -14.79 -6.90
C TYR A 134 -4.08 -15.44 -8.27
N PRO A 135 -4.75 -14.95 -9.32
CA PRO A 135 -4.59 -15.50 -10.67
C PRO A 135 -3.15 -15.24 -11.14
N MET A 136 -2.45 -16.31 -11.52
CA MET A 136 -1.08 -16.25 -12.04
C MET A 136 -1.02 -16.89 -13.43
N ASP A 137 -0.06 -16.44 -14.23
CA ASP A 137 0.27 -17.00 -15.54
C ASP A 137 0.90 -18.39 -15.44
N ALA A 138 0.91 -19.10 -16.57
CA ALA A 138 1.43 -20.47 -16.67
C ALA A 138 2.91 -20.55 -16.24
N ASP A 139 3.72 -19.56 -16.61
CA ASP A 139 5.15 -19.55 -16.28
C ASP A 139 5.37 -19.46 -14.76
N THR A 140 4.61 -18.59 -14.09
CA THR A 140 4.67 -18.47 -12.62
C THR A 140 4.27 -19.77 -11.91
N TRP A 141 3.23 -20.46 -12.41
CA TRP A 141 2.85 -21.76 -11.87
C TRP A 141 3.90 -22.84 -12.17
N GLY A 142 4.55 -22.77 -13.33
CA GLY A 142 5.68 -23.63 -13.68
C GLY A 142 6.84 -23.50 -12.70
N GLU A 143 7.24 -22.27 -12.37
CA GLU A 143 8.29 -22.01 -11.37
C GLU A 143 7.95 -22.59 -9.99
N ILE A 144 6.68 -22.47 -9.56
CA ILE A 144 6.22 -23.04 -8.28
C ILE A 144 6.27 -24.57 -8.34
N LEU A 145 5.81 -25.17 -9.44
CA LEU A 145 5.77 -26.63 -9.61
C LEU A 145 7.17 -27.21 -9.62
N GLU A 146 8.11 -26.59 -10.33
CA GLU A 146 9.50 -27.04 -10.39
C GLU A 146 10.17 -26.98 -9.01
N ALA A 147 9.99 -25.88 -8.28
CA ALA A 147 10.49 -25.75 -6.91
C ALA A 147 9.90 -26.80 -5.94
N GLU A 148 8.68 -27.28 -6.19
CA GLU A 148 8.05 -28.32 -5.39
C GLU A 148 8.55 -29.73 -5.76
N LEU A 149 8.87 -29.98 -7.03
CA LEU A 149 9.46 -31.24 -7.49
C LEU A 149 10.90 -31.45 -7.01
N GLU A 150 11.64 -30.36 -6.79
CA GLU A 150 13.03 -30.39 -6.30
C GLU A 150 13.16 -30.57 -4.77
N ARG A 151 12.04 -30.56 -4.03
CA ARG A 151 12.01 -30.60 -2.57
C ARG A 151 12.18 -32.02 -2.00
#